data_AF-A0A519HCD5-F1
#
_entry.id   AF-A0A519HCD5-F1
#
_cell.length_a   1.000
_cell.length_b   1.000
_cell.length_c   1.000
_cell.angle_alpha   90.00
_cell.angle_beta   90.00
_cell.angle_gamma   90.00
#
_symmetry.space_group_name_H-M   'P 1'
#
loop_
_entity.id
_entity.type
_entity.pdbx_description
1 polymer ?
#
loop_
_entity_poly.entity_id
_entity_poly.type
_entity_poly.pdbx_seq_one_letter_code
_entity_poly.pdbx_strand_id
1 'polypeptide(L)'
;MIIEARSKTHRMRNAGVVVGVAAAHLIVFALIARSQPLTPASLPPTPIDIILMRPPAPPPPPPPPPPAKTSPVTGGGAPAAPSRVHRSPLPVPQPELPAPPKPSPTVSLNVGVSDIASPTPGMGQGGQGTGTGSGTGAGDGPGRGVRTPPRNLRRPSPQEVLRYVPREALARRISGTVLVRCLILRDQRLDQCRVVSEMPTGYGFGEAATRVAEDQYRFSPGLIDGVYEEGLTVTVTVNFGRPATQG
;
A
#
# COMPACT_ATOMS: atom_id res chain seq x y z
N MET A 1 -44.23 44.53 -55.32
CA MET A 1 -43.32 43.69 -56.15
C MET A 1 -41.83 43.82 -55.77
N ILE A 2 -41.35 44.95 -55.24
CA ILE A 2 -39.91 45.19 -54.97
C ILE A 2 -39.38 44.43 -53.72
N ILE A 3 -40.21 44.18 -52.72
CA ILE A 3 -39.80 43.50 -51.46
C ILE A 3 -39.60 41.98 -51.68
N GLU A 4 -40.42 41.36 -52.53
CA GLU A 4 -40.36 39.94 -52.90
C GLU A 4 -39.03 39.58 -53.57
N ALA A 5 -38.57 40.43 -54.50
CA ALA A 5 -37.34 40.22 -55.26
C ALA A 5 -36.09 40.29 -54.35
N ARG A 6 -36.07 41.25 -53.41
CA ARG A 6 -34.96 41.45 -52.47
C ARG A 6 -34.80 40.27 -51.50
N SER A 7 -35.91 39.66 -51.06
CA SER A 7 -35.94 38.45 -50.23
C SER A 7 -35.36 37.23 -50.96
N LYS A 8 -35.73 37.06 -52.24
CA LYS A 8 -35.28 35.92 -53.07
C LYS A 8 -33.77 35.98 -53.33
N THR A 9 -33.23 37.16 -53.64
CA THR A 9 -31.78 37.37 -53.83
C THR A 9 -30.99 37.14 -52.54
N HIS A 10 -31.52 37.55 -51.38
CA HIS A 10 -30.86 37.33 -50.09
C HIS A 10 -30.85 35.85 -49.68
N ARG A 11 -31.93 35.10 -49.97
CA ARG A 11 -32.00 33.65 -49.74
C ARG A 11 -31.02 32.88 -50.63
N MET A 12 -30.90 33.24 -51.90
CA MET A 12 -29.93 32.61 -52.81
C MET A 12 -28.48 32.86 -52.39
N ARG A 13 -28.17 34.09 -51.94
CA ARG A 13 -26.84 34.43 -51.42
C ARG A 13 -26.50 33.67 -50.14
N ASN A 14 -27.44 33.57 -49.20
CA ASN A 14 -27.25 32.81 -47.96
C ASN A 14 -27.10 31.30 -48.23
N ALA A 15 -27.86 30.74 -49.17
CA ALA A 15 -27.71 29.35 -49.58
C ALA A 15 -26.32 29.07 -50.18
N GLY A 16 -25.80 29.98 -51.01
CA GLY A 16 -24.43 29.89 -51.53
C GLY A 16 -23.36 29.89 -50.44
N VAL A 17 -23.52 30.75 -49.42
CA VAL A 17 -22.59 30.80 -48.26
C VAL A 17 -22.64 29.50 -47.47
N VAL A 18 -23.83 28.97 -47.17
CA VAL A 18 -23.99 27.72 -46.40
C VAL A 18 -23.37 26.54 -47.15
N VAL A 19 -23.60 26.42 -48.46
CA VAL A 19 -23.00 25.37 -49.29
C VAL A 19 -21.48 25.51 -49.34
N GLY A 20 -20.95 26.72 -49.49
CA GLY A 20 -19.52 26.97 -49.48
C GLY A 20 -18.85 26.58 -48.16
N VAL A 21 -19.48 26.92 -47.03
CA VAL A 21 -18.98 26.55 -45.70
C VAL A 21 -19.04 25.04 -45.50
N ALA A 22 -20.12 24.37 -45.91
CA ALA A 22 -20.24 22.92 -45.83
C ALA A 22 -19.17 22.21 -46.67
N ALA A 23 -18.92 22.67 -47.90
CA ALA A 23 -17.87 22.15 -48.76
C ALA A 23 -16.47 22.34 -48.13
N ALA A 24 -16.19 23.51 -47.54
CA ALA A 24 -14.93 23.77 -46.87
C ALA A 24 -14.70 22.81 -45.68
N HIS A 25 -15.72 22.57 -44.85
CA HIS A 25 -15.62 21.61 -43.76
C HIS A 25 -15.36 20.19 -44.27
N LEU A 26 -16.10 19.75 -45.29
CA LEU A 26 -15.90 18.41 -45.88
C LEU A 26 -14.49 18.23 -46.42
N ILE A 27 -13.90 19.26 -47.05
CA ILE A 27 -12.51 19.24 -47.51
C ILE A 27 -11.54 19.09 -46.33
N VAL A 28 -11.71 19.89 -45.26
CA VAL A 28 -10.86 19.81 -44.07
C VAL A 28 -10.95 18.43 -43.41
N PHE A 29 -12.15 17.88 -43.23
CA PHE A 29 -12.34 16.54 -42.69
C PHE A 29 -11.71 15.46 -43.58
N ALA A 30 -11.80 15.58 -44.91
CA ALA A 30 -11.15 14.65 -45.83
C ALA A 30 -9.62 14.72 -45.77
N LEU A 31 -9.05 15.91 -45.53
CA LEU A 31 -7.60 16.08 -45.33
C LEU A 31 -7.15 15.46 -44.00
N ILE A 32 -7.90 15.66 -42.92
CA ILE A 32 -7.61 15.06 -41.61
C ILE A 32 -7.74 13.53 -41.66
N ALA A 33 -8.75 13.01 -42.35
CA ALA A 33 -8.93 11.57 -42.51
C ALA A 33 -7.80 10.90 -43.33
N ARG A 34 -7.12 11.68 -44.19
CA ARG A 34 -5.96 11.22 -44.97
C ARG A 34 -4.64 11.35 -44.23
N SER A 35 -4.53 12.20 -43.21
CA SER A 35 -3.34 12.25 -42.36
C SER A 35 -3.35 11.04 -41.43
N GLN A 36 -2.58 10.01 -41.77
CA GLN A 36 -2.32 8.92 -40.85
C GLN A 36 -1.53 9.46 -39.66
N PRO A 37 -1.91 9.16 -38.40
CA PRO A 37 -1.08 9.47 -37.26
C PRO A 37 0.26 8.76 -37.45
N LEU A 38 1.36 9.51 -37.35
CA LEU A 38 2.70 8.93 -37.29
C LEU A 38 2.70 7.98 -36.09
N THR A 39 2.65 6.68 -36.35
CA THR A 39 2.87 5.70 -35.30
C THR A 39 4.30 5.93 -34.80
N PRO A 40 4.49 6.31 -33.53
CA PRO A 40 5.85 6.41 -33.00
C PRO A 40 6.50 5.04 -33.19
N ALA A 41 7.69 5.03 -33.79
CA ALA A 41 8.44 3.80 -33.97
C ALA A 41 8.59 3.13 -32.60
N SER A 42 8.07 1.92 -32.46
CA SER A 42 8.26 1.10 -31.27
C SER A 42 9.74 0.74 -31.21
N LEU A 43 10.52 1.51 -30.47
CA LEU A 43 11.90 1.15 -30.17
C LEU A 43 11.88 -0.20 -29.44
N PRO A 44 12.67 -1.19 -29.88
CA PRO A 44 12.81 -2.42 -29.11
C PRO A 44 13.35 -2.08 -27.71
N PRO A 45 12.90 -2.78 -26.65
CA PRO A 45 13.43 -2.57 -25.32
C PRO A 45 14.95 -2.84 -25.34
N THR A 46 15.73 -1.88 -24.85
CA THR A 46 17.17 -2.05 -24.69
C THR A 46 17.44 -3.20 -23.71
N PRO A 47 18.27 -4.20 -24.05
CA PRO A 47 18.62 -5.25 -23.12
C PRO A 47 19.32 -4.64 -21.90
N ILE A 48 18.85 -5.01 -20.70
CA ILE A 48 19.52 -4.67 -19.44
C ILE A 48 20.62 -5.69 -19.22
N ASP A 49 21.87 -5.27 -19.32
CA ASP A 49 23.00 -6.12 -18.95
C ASP A 49 23.08 -6.22 -17.43
N ILE A 50 22.59 -7.33 -16.89
CA ILE A 50 22.72 -7.65 -15.47
C ILE A 50 24.14 -8.19 -15.25
N ILE A 51 25.07 -7.30 -14.94
CA ILE A 51 26.42 -7.68 -14.53
C ILE A 51 26.36 -8.14 -13.06
N LEU A 52 26.29 -9.46 -12.84
CA LEU A 52 26.41 -10.04 -11.50
C LEU A 52 27.85 -9.92 -11.00
N MET A 53 28.15 -8.84 -10.28
CA MET A 53 29.41 -8.73 -9.54
C MET A 53 29.36 -9.65 -8.32
N ARG A 54 30.27 -10.62 -8.26
CA ARG A 54 30.46 -11.44 -7.06
C ARG A 54 31.11 -10.57 -5.98
N PRO A 55 30.50 -10.38 -4.79
CA PRO A 55 31.13 -9.66 -3.71
C PRO A 55 32.47 -10.32 -3.35
N PRO A 56 33.50 -9.55 -2.95
CA PRO A 56 34.72 -10.12 -2.41
C PRO A 56 34.40 -11.00 -1.20
N ALA A 57 35.09 -12.13 -1.07
CA ALA A 57 34.90 -13.02 0.07
C ALA A 57 35.15 -12.24 1.38
N PRO A 58 34.34 -12.47 2.44
CA PRO A 58 34.60 -11.88 3.74
C PRO A 58 36.00 -12.30 4.23
N PRO A 59 36.72 -11.43 4.97
CA PRO A 59 38.00 -11.79 5.54
C PRO A 59 37.84 -13.02 6.45
N PRO A 60 38.87 -13.89 6.54
CA PRO A 60 38.82 -15.03 7.45
C PRO A 60 38.59 -14.56 8.89
N PRO A 61 37.84 -15.33 9.70
CA PRO A 61 37.66 -14.99 11.11
C PRO A 61 39.02 -14.92 11.83
N PRO A 62 39.15 -14.05 12.84
CA PRO A 62 40.38 -13.98 13.63
C PRO A 62 40.67 -15.35 14.27
N PRO A 63 41.96 -15.71 14.44
CA PRO A 63 42.32 -16.94 15.11
C PRO A 63 41.70 -16.99 16.52
N PRO A 64 41.28 -18.18 17.00
CA PRO A 64 40.76 -18.30 18.34
C PRO A 64 41.78 -17.79 19.37
N PRO A 65 41.33 -17.12 20.44
CA PRO A 65 42.23 -16.67 21.49
C PRO A 65 42.99 -17.87 22.06
N PRO A 66 44.27 -17.68 22.45
CA PRO A 66 45.02 -18.75 23.09
C PRO A 66 44.27 -19.26 24.32
N PRO A 67 44.29 -20.58 24.60
CA PRO A 67 43.62 -21.14 25.76
C PRO A 67 44.05 -20.39 27.01
N ALA A 68 43.07 -19.95 27.80
CA ALA A 68 43.32 -19.30 29.06
C ALA A 68 44.23 -20.21 29.91
N LYS A 69 45.31 -19.65 30.45
CA LYS A 69 46.20 -20.36 31.36
C LYS A 69 45.33 -20.92 32.48
N THR A 70 45.36 -22.24 32.67
CA THR A 70 44.71 -22.88 33.80
C THR A 70 45.24 -22.24 35.08
N SER A 71 44.33 -21.79 35.94
CA SER A 71 44.71 -21.31 37.26
C SER A 71 45.37 -22.47 38.03
N PRO A 72 46.51 -22.26 38.71
CA PRO A 72 47.23 -23.34 39.41
C PRO A 72 46.52 -23.80 40.68
N VAL A 73 45.38 -23.20 41.04
CA VAL A 73 44.64 -23.54 42.26
C VAL A 73 43.66 -24.67 41.94
N THR A 74 44.02 -25.89 42.35
CA THR A 74 43.08 -26.98 42.50
C THR A 74 42.13 -26.61 43.64
N GLY A 75 40.93 -26.13 43.31
CA GLY A 75 39.89 -25.83 44.30
C GLY A 75 39.38 -27.12 44.92
N GLY A 76 39.96 -27.51 46.05
CA GLY A 76 39.41 -28.55 46.92
C GLY A 76 38.12 -28.05 47.57
N GLY A 77 36.98 -28.23 46.90
CA GLY A 77 35.67 -27.98 47.47
C GLY A 77 35.27 -29.13 48.40
N ALA A 78 34.88 -28.80 49.64
CA ALA A 78 34.22 -29.74 50.55
C ALA A 78 32.99 -30.39 49.87
N PRO A 79 32.62 -31.65 50.22
CA PRO A 79 31.49 -32.32 49.59
C PRO A 79 30.22 -31.48 49.72
N ALA A 80 29.55 -31.26 48.59
CA ALA A 80 28.27 -30.56 48.55
C ALA A 80 27.24 -31.32 49.41
N ALA A 81 26.58 -30.60 50.32
CA ALA A 81 25.50 -31.15 51.12
C ALA A 81 24.36 -31.65 50.20
N PRO A 82 23.68 -32.76 50.53
CA PRO A 82 22.61 -33.30 49.70
C PRO A 82 21.44 -32.31 49.61
N SER A 83 20.96 -32.08 48.38
CA SER A 83 19.82 -31.21 48.08
C SER A 83 18.54 -31.77 48.71
N ARG A 84 17.88 -30.98 49.57
CA ARG A 84 16.55 -31.31 50.09
C ARG A 84 15.49 -30.88 49.08
N VAL A 85 14.91 -31.85 48.37
CA VAL A 85 13.77 -31.62 47.48
C VAL A 85 12.51 -31.31 48.29
N HIS A 86 12.03 -30.07 48.25
CA HIS A 86 10.68 -29.75 48.71
C HIS A 86 9.69 -30.22 47.64
N ARG A 87 9.00 -31.35 47.89
CA ARG A 87 7.87 -31.76 47.06
C ARG A 87 6.63 -31.00 47.50
N SER A 88 6.07 -30.19 46.61
CA SER A 88 4.74 -29.63 46.80
C SER A 88 3.73 -30.78 46.96
N PRO A 89 2.76 -30.67 47.89
CA PRO A 89 1.69 -31.65 48.00
C PRO A 89 0.94 -31.81 46.67
N LEU A 90 0.65 -33.06 46.29
CA LEU A 90 -0.17 -33.36 45.12
C LEU A 90 -1.56 -32.70 45.28
N PRO A 91 -2.12 -32.07 44.23
CA PRO A 91 -3.48 -31.55 44.27
C PRO A 91 -4.47 -32.68 44.59
N VAL A 92 -5.38 -32.42 45.53
CA VAL A 92 -6.46 -33.36 45.85
C VAL A 92 -7.37 -33.46 44.62
N PRO A 93 -7.68 -34.67 44.10
CA PRO A 93 -8.61 -34.83 42.98
C PRO A 93 -9.99 -34.29 43.37
N GLN A 94 -10.47 -33.28 42.66
CA GLN A 94 -11.85 -32.82 42.83
C GLN A 94 -12.79 -33.77 42.06
N PRO A 95 -13.98 -34.09 42.60
CA PRO A 95 -14.97 -34.88 41.88
C PRO A 95 -15.35 -34.19 40.57
N GLU A 96 -15.08 -34.84 39.45
CA GLU A 96 -15.41 -34.32 38.13
C GLU A 96 -16.93 -34.42 37.92
N LEU A 97 -17.58 -33.25 37.85
CA LEU A 97 -19.01 -33.18 37.53
C LEU A 97 -19.20 -33.66 36.08
N PRO A 98 -20.13 -34.61 35.80
CA PRO A 98 -20.41 -35.04 34.45
C PRO A 98 -20.84 -33.84 33.60
N ALA A 99 -20.09 -33.55 32.53
CA ALA A 99 -20.45 -32.49 31.62
C ALA A 99 -21.82 -32.80 30.96
N PRO A 100 -22.69 -31.80 30.73
CA PRO A 100 -23.91 -31.98 29.97
C PRO A 100 -23.57 -32.53 28.58
N PRO A 101 -24.35 -33.49 28.03
CA PRO A 101 -24.10 -34.02 26.69
C PRO A 101 -24.24 -32.88 25.67
N LYS A 102 -23.11 -32.48 25.08
CA LYS A 102 -23.08 -31.47 24.02
C LYS A 102 -23.62 -32.11 22.73
N PRO A 103 -24.67 -31.56 22.09
CA PRO A 103 -25.15 -32.09 20.81
C PRO A 103 -24.05 -32.02 19.76
N SER A 104 -23.88 -33.10 19.00
CA SER A 104 -22.93 -33.13 17.89
C SER A 104 -23.33 -32.12 16.81
N PRO A 105 -22.38 -31.34 16.27
CA PRO A 105 -22.65 -30.47 15.14
C PRO A 105 -23.02 -31.33 13.91
N THR A 106 -24.12 -30.96 13.26
CA THR A 106 -24.59 -31.60 12.03
C THR A 106 -23.56 -31.38 10.92
N VAL A 107 -22.96 -32.46 10.40
CA VAL A 107 -21.97 -32.37 9.31
C VAL A 107 -22.70 -32.45 7.97
N SER A 108 -22.66 -31.38 7.20
CA SER A 108 -23.04 -31.39 5.79
C SER A 108 -21.98 -32.16 5.00
N LEU A 109 -22.38 -33.25 4.32
CA LEU A 109 -21.46 -34.06 3.53
C LEU A 109 -21.13 -33.35 2.20
N ASN A 110 -20.04 -32.59 2.20
CA ASN A 110 -19.42 -32.08 0.98
C ASN A 110 -18.26 -33.01 0.59
N VAL A 111 -18.38 -33.69 -0.56
CA VAL A 111 -17.31 -34.51 -1.12
C VAL A 111 -16.27 -33.60 -1.78
N GLY A 112 -15.10 -33.49 -1.14
CA GLY A 112 -13.94 -32.77 -1.67
C GLY A 112 -13.44 -31.67 -0.73
N VAL A 113 -12.35 -31.97 -0.01
CA VAL A 113 -11.64 -31.14 0.98
C VAL A 113 -12.45 -30.85 2.25
N SER A 114 -11.93 -31.31 3.38
CA SER A 114 -12.47 -31.03 4.71
C SER A 114 -11.59 -30.00 5.41
N ASP A 115 -12.21 -28.95 5.95
CA ASP A 115 -11.54 -27.87 6.70
C ASP A 115 -11.26 -28.25 8.17
N ILE A 116 -11.47 -29.53 8.51
CA ILE A 116 -11.43 -30.01 9.88
C ILE A 116 -10.00 -30.44 10.19
N ALA A 117 -9.33 -29.68 11.08
CA ALA A 117 -8.03 -30.03 11.60
C ALA A 117 -8.08 -31.37 12.36
N SER A 118 -7.23 -32.32 11.97
CA SER A 118 -7.06 -33.58 12.70
C SER A 118 -6.43 -33.33 14.09
N PRO A 119 -6.86 -34.03 15.15
CA PRO A 119 -6.32 -33.86 16.50
C PRO A 119 -4.92 -34.47 16.68
N THR A 120 -4.38 -35.17 15.67
CA THR A 120 -3.03 -35.72 15.68
C THR A 120 -2.04 -34.67 15.16
N PRO A 121 -1.16 -34.10 16.01
CA PRO A 121 -0.15 -33.16 15.53
C PRO A 121 0.81 -33.88 14.57
N GLY A 122 0.92 -33.41 13.34
CA GLY A 122 1.87 -33.94 12.38
C GLY A 122 3.30 -33.59 12.80
N MET A 123 4.23 -34.56 12.74
CA MET A 123 5.65 -34.29 12.94
C MET A 123 6.21 -33.58 11.70
N GLY A 124 6.13 -32.25 11.70
CA GLY A 124 6.76 -31.41 10.68
C GLY A 124 8.28 -31.38 10.87
N GLN A 125 9.04 -31.75 9.85
CA GLN A 125 10.49 -31.52 9.84
C GLN A 125 10.74 -30.02 9.63
N GLY A 126 11.35 -29.37 10.64
CA GLY A 126 11.79 -27.99 10.52
C GLY A 126 12.88 -27.86 9.47
N GLY A 127 12.62 -27.11 8.40
CA GLY A 127 13.62 -26.78 7.39
C GLY A 127 14.49 -25.60 7.84
N GLN A 128 15.81 -25.72 7.68
CA GLN A 128 16.70 -24.55 7.68
C GLN A 128 16.88 -24.09 6.22
N GLY A 129 16.36 -22.91 5.88
CA GLY A 129 16.49 -22.30 4.56
C GLY A 129 16.57 -20.78 4.66
N THR A 130 17.37 -20.16 3.80
CA THR A 130 17.63 -18.71 3.78
C THR A 130 16.95 -17.99 2.59
N GLY A 131 15.85 -18.54 2.05
CA GLY A 131 15.15 -18.04 0.86
C GLY A 131 13.62 -17.96 0.99
N THR A 132 13.06 -16.95 0.29
CA THR A 132 11.70 -16.36 0.30
C THR A 132 10.52 -17.35 0.36
N GLY A 133 9.92 -17.48 1.55
CA GLY A 133 8.90 -18.50 1.85
C GLY A 133 7.53 -18.26 1.21
N SER A 134 6.90 -19.38 0.83
CA SER A 134 5.45 -19.54 0.65
C SER A 134 4.89 -20.49 1.71
N GLY A 135 5.34 -20.33 2.97
CA GLY A 135 4.91 -21.18 4.07
C GLY A 135 3.56 -20.72 4.63
N THR A 136 2.51 -21.52 4.45
CA THR A 136 1.31 -21.46 5.28
C THR A 136 1.52 -22.39 6.47
N GLY A 137 2.18 -21.89 7.51
CA GLY A 137 2.34 -22.59 8.78
C GLY A 137 1.64 -21.80 9.88
N ALA A 138 0.67 -22.41 10.55
CA ALA A 138 0.27 -21.97 11.89
C ALA A 138 1.29 -22.57 12.87
N GLY A 139 2.17 -21.71 13.37
CA GLY A 139 3.09 -22.06 14.45
C GLY A 139 2.84 -21.11 15.62
N ASP A 140 2.80 -21.65 16.84
CA ASP A 140 2.82 -20.87 18.08
C ASP A 140 4.22 -20.31 18.36
N GLY A 141 4.81 -19.66 17.36
CA GLY A 141 5.85 -18.67 17.59
C GLY A 141 5.20 -17.35 17.99
N PRO A 142 5.95 -16.32 18.43
CA PRO A 142 5.41 -14.98 18.65
C PRO A 142 5.06 -14.29 17.32
N GLY A 143 4.51 -15.02 16.34
CA GLY A 143 4.14 -14.56 15.02
C GLY A 143 3.37 -13.26 15.17
N ARG A 144 3.83 -12.22 14.47
CA ARG A 144 3.09 -10.95 14.39
C ARG A 144 1.69 -11.33 13.95
N GLY A 145 0.72 -11.06 14.81
CA GLY A 145 -0.69 -11.34 14.62
C GLY A 145 -1.23 -11.02 13.23
N VAL A 146 -2.44 -11.47 12.94
CA VAL A 146 -3.11 -11.20 11.66
C VAL A 146 -3.15 -9.68 11.45
N ARG A 147 -2.32 -9.21 10.52
CA ARG A 147 -2.13 -7.78 10.27
C ARG A 147 -3.05 -7.30 9.16
N THR A 148 -3.96 -6.41 9.50
CA THR A 148 -4.77 -5.66 8.51
C THR A 148 -4.13 -4.30 8.28
N PRO A 149 -3.68 -3.97 7.06
CA PRO A 149 -3.06 -2.67 6.80
C PRO A 149 -4.09 -1.54 6.80
N PRO A 150 -3.66 -0.28 7.00
CA PRO A 150 -4.51 0.87 6.77
C PRO A 150 -5.09 0.90 5.37
N ARG A 151 -6.34 1.36 5.24
CA ARG A 151 -7.00 1.49 3.93
C ARG A 151 -7.52 2.91 3.75
N ASN A 152 -7.37 3.44 2.54
CA ASN A 152 -7.98 4.71 2.19
C ASN A 152 -9.50 4.50 2.05
N LEU A 153 -10.27 5.19 2.88
CA LEU A 153 -11.74 5.14 2.86
C LEU A 153 -12.32 6.26 1.99
N ARG A 154 -11.65 7.42 1.95
CA ARG A 154 -12.07 8.57 1.17
C ARG A 154 -10.87 9.38 0.70
N ARG A 155 -10.90 9.78 -0.57
CA ARG A 155 -10.01 10.76 -1.18
C ARG A 155 -10.79 12.04 -1.49
N PRO A 156 -10.17 13.22 -1.40
CA PRO A 156 -10.79 14.46 -1.85
C PRO A 156 -11.08 14.41 -3.35
N SER A 157 -12.22 14.95 -3.75
CA SER A 157 -12.51 15.28 -5.14
C SER A 157 -11.63 16.45 -5.62
N PRO A 158 -11.39 16.60 -6.94
CA PRO A 158 -10.68 17.75 -7.48
C PRO A 158 -11.30 19.09 -7.05
N GLN A 159 -12.63 19.18 -6.96
CA GLN A 159 -13.35 20.37 -6.53
C GLN A 159 -13.11 20.71 -5.05
N GLU A 160 -12.94 19.70 -4.19
CA GLU A 160 -12.56 19.91 -2.80
C GLU A 160 -11.12 20.39 -2.69
N VAL A 161 -10.18 19.79 -3.43
CA VAL A 161 -8.77 20.24 -3.47
C VAL A 161 -8.64 21.67 -4.01
N LEU A 162 -9.42 22.03 -5.02
CA LEU A 162 -9.42 23.38 -5.63
C LEU A 162 -9.67 24.50 -4.61
N ARG A 163 -10.42 24.23 -3.52
CA ARG A 163 -10.70 25.21 -2.46
C ARG A 163 -9.46 25.58 -1.64
N TYR A 164 -8.43 24.74 -1.68
CA TYR A 164 -7.19 24.91 -0.92
C TYR A 164 -6.03 25.43 -1.78
N VAL A 165 -6.22 25.62 -3.09
CA VAL A 165 -5.16 26.10 -3.99
C VAL A 165 -4.64 27.46 -3.51
N PRO A 166 -3.32 27.62 -3.31
CA PRO A 166 -2.74 28.91 -2.94
C PRO A 166 -3.09 30.02 -3.93
N ARG A 167 -3.41 31.21 -3.42
CA ARG A 167 -3.85 32.35 -4.25
C ARG A 167 -2.82 32.73 -5.31
N GLU A 168 -1.54 32.72 -4.97
CA GLU A 168 -0.46 33.04 -5.90
C GLU A 168 -0.30 31.99 -7.01
N ALA A 169 -0.36 30.71 -6.66
CA ALA A 169 -0.35 29.62 -7.64
C ALA A 169 -1.55 29.70 -8.59
N LEU A 170 -2.75 30.00 -8.05
CA LEU A 170 -3.96 30.17 -8.84
C LEU A 170 -3.84 31.36 -9.81
N ALA A 171 -3.35 32.51 -9.34
CA ALA A 171 -3.16 33.71 -10.16
C ALA A 171 -2.19 33.48 -11.32
N ARG A 172 -1.11 32.73 -11.07
CA ARG A 172 -0.08 32.38 -12.05
C ARG A 172 -0.41 31.11 -12.87
N ARG A 173 -1.54 30.45 -12.58
CA ARG A 173 -1.97 29.18 -13.20
C ARG A 173 -0.93 28.06 -13.09
N ILE A 174 -0.23 28.03 -11.96
CA ILE A 174 0.78 27.01 -11.66
C ILE A 174 0.08 25.83 -11.00
N SER A 175 0.37 24.63 -11.49
CA SER A 175 -0.05 23.38 -10.85
C SER A 175 1.07 22.84 -9.96
N GLY A 176 0.71 22.05 -8.97
CA GLY A 176 1.68 21.46 -8.05
C GLY A 176 1.26 20.10 -7.52
N THR A 177 2.25 19.30 -7.15
CA THR A 177 2.08 18.00 -6.52
C THR A 177 2.85 17.97 -5.22
N VAL A 178 2.20 17.47 -4.17
CA VAL A 178 2.78 17.39 -2.83
C VAL A 178 2.58 15.99 -2.26
N LEU A 179 3.65 15.42 -1.71
CA LEU A 179 3.59 14.22 -0.89
C LEU A 179 3.54 14.65 0.57
N VAL A 180 2.53 14.18 1.30
CA VAL A 180 2.30 14.49 2.71
C VAL A 180 2.27 13.19 3.50
N ARG A 181 3.06 13.09 4.57
CA ARG A 181 3.02 11.98 5.52
C ARG A 181 2.20 12.41 6.74
N CYS A 182 1.20 11.62 7.09
CA CYS A 182 0.30 11.88 8.22
C CYS A 182 0.21 10.68 9.16
N LEU A 183 -0.11 10.93 10.43
CA LEU A 183 -0.55 9.94 11.40
C LEU A 183 -2.03 9.58 11.12
N ILE A 184 -2.37 8.30 11.21
CA ILE A 184 -3.75 7.82 11.11
C ILE A 184 -4.33 7.71 12.51
N LEU A 185 -5.41 8.45 12.78
CA LEU A 185 -6.14 8.41 14.04
C LEU A 185 -7.21 7.31 14.04
N ARG A 186 -7.60 6.84 15.24
CA ARG A 186 -8.64 5.82 15.43
C ARG A 186 -10.02 6.23 14.91
N ASP A 187 -10.31 7.53 14.88
CA ASP A 187 -11.53 8.13 14.33
C ASP A 187 -11.52 8.27 12.80
N GLN A 188 -10.53 7.65 12.14
CA GLN A 188 -10.32 7.62 10.71
C GLN A 188 -9.85 8.94 10.09
N ARG A 189 -9.53 9.94 10.90
CA ARG A 189 -8.92 11.19 10.45
C ARG A 189 -7.40 11.06 10.32
N LEU A 190 -6.82 11.99 9.59
CA LEU A 190 -5.37 12.19 9.54
C LEU A 190 -4.99 13.36 10.44
N ASP A 191 -3.85 13.25 11.10
CA ASP A 191 -3.28 14.28 11.96
C ASP A 191 -1.75 14.31 11.84
N GLN A 192 -1.10 15.32 12.41
CA GLN A 192 0.35 15.51 12.38
C GLN A 192 0.94 15.41 10.97
N CYS A 193 0.22 15.97 9.98
CA CYS A 193 0.61 15.90 8.60
C CYS A 193 1.84 16.78 8.33
N ARG A 194 2.84 16.19 7.67
CA ARG A 194 4.11 16.85 7.33
C ARG A 194 4.47 16.64 5.87
N VAL A 195 4.93 17.71 5.24
CA VAL A 195 5.34 17.71 3.83
C VAL A 195 6.60 16.87 3.67
N VAL A 196 6.53 15.87 2.80
CA VAL A 196 7.67 15.03 2.40
C VAL A 196 8.36 15.63 1.18
N SER A 197 7.58 16.09 0.21
CA SER A 197 8.10 16.80 -0.95
C SER A 197 7.02 17.69 -1.56
N GLU A 198 7.43 18.82 -2.13
CA GLU A 198 6.57 19.77 -2.82
C GLU A 198 7.22 20.13 -4.17
N MET A 199 6.42 20.12 -5.24
CA MET A 199 6.89 20.54 -6.56
C MET A 199 5.76 21.26 -7.31
N PRO A 200 5.99 22.50 -7.81
CA PRO A 200 7.17 23.34 -7.57
C PRO A 200 7.21 23.88 -6.14
N THR A 201 8.41 24.12 -5.62
CA THR A 201 8.59 24.73 -4.29
C THR A 201 8.30 26.23 -4.30
N GLY A 202 7.96 26.78 -3.15
CA GLY A 202 7.82 28.24 -2.96
C GLY A 202 6.47 28.83 -3.38
N TYR A 203 5.49 27.99 -3.73
CA TYR A 203 4.14 28.43 -4.12
C TYR A 203 3.07 28.15 -3.06
N GLY A 204 3.45 27.62 -1.90
CA GLY A 204 2.56 27.35 -0.76
C GLY A 204 1.73 26.08 -0.90
N PHE A 205 2.09 25.16 -1.81
CA PHE A 205 1.36 23.92 -1.98
C PHE A 205 1.53 22.99 -0.77
N GLY A 206 2.67 23.03 -0.10
CA GLY A 206 2.95 22.20 1.08
C GLY A 206 1.92 22.40 2.19
N GLU A 207 1.71 23.64 2.62
CA GLU A 207 0.72 24.00 3.65
C GLU A 207 -0.72 23.75 3.19
N ALA A 208 -1.00 23.98 1.91
CA ALA A 208 -2.31 23.63 1.35
C ALA A 208 -2.56 22.11 1.41
N ALA A 209 -1.54 21.30 1.11
CA ALA A 209 -1.65 19.85 1.05
C ALA A 209 -1.87 19.23 2.43
N THR A 210 -1.23 19.75 3.48
CA THR A 210 -1.46 19.27 4.85
C THR A 210 -2.90 19.50 5.29
N ARG A 211 -3.45 20.70 5.02
CA ARG A 211 -4.87 20.99 5.28
C ARG A 211 -5.82 20.08 4.50
N VAL A 212 -5.55 19.86 3.21
CA VAL A 212 -6.35 18.91 2.40
C VAL A 212 -6.28 17.50 3.00
N ALA A 213 -5.10 17.06 3.45
CA ALA A 213 -4.92 15.76 4.07
C ALA A 213 -5.76 15.60 5.34
N GLU A 214 -5.69 16.56 6.25
CA GLU A 214 -6.39 16.53 7.55
C GLU A 214 -7.92 16.69 7.41
N ASP A 215 -8.36 17.55 6.49
CA ASP A 215 -9.79 17.85 6.34
C ASP A 215 -10.52 16.77 5.53
N GLN A 216 -9.92 16.30 4.44
CA GLN A 216 -10.66 15.59 3.37
C GLN A 216 -10.40 14.08 3.30
N TYR A 217 -9.19 13.62 3.63
CA TYR A 217 -8.88 12.19 3.57
C TYR A 217 -9.46 11.46 4.78
N ARG A 218 -9.90 10.22 4.56
CA ARG A 218 -10.25 9.29 5.64
C ARG A 218 -9.56 7.96 5.43
N PHE A 219 -9.04 7.39 6.50
CA PHE A 219 -8.32 6.12 6.49
C PHE A 219 -8.81 5.20 7.61
N SER A 220 -9.01 3.91 7.33
CA SER A 220 -9.13 2.95 8.41
C SER A 220 -7.75 2.72 9.01
N PRO A 221 -7.58 2.74 10.33
CA PRO A 221 -6.33 2.35 10.95
C PRO A 221 -6.01 0.87 10.67
N GLY A 222 -4.74 0.51 10.80
CA GLY A 222 -4.33 -0.89 10.74
C GLY A 222 -4.69 -1.64 12.03
N LEU A 223 -4.82 -2.95 11.91
CA LEU A 223 -5.10 -3.87 13.00
C LEU A 223 -4.01 -4.92 13.10
N ILE A 224 -3.72 -5.37 14.32
CA ILE A 224 -2.97 -6.60 14.62
C ILE A 224 -3.87 -7.41 15.55
N ASP A 225 -4.28 -8.61 15.14
CA ASP A 225 -5.21 -9.48 15.88
C ASP A 225 -6.51 -8.77 16.30
N GLY A 226 -7.03 -7.89 15.43
CA GLY A 226 -8.26 -7.13 15.68
C GLY A 226 -8.09 -5.93 16.61
N VAL A 227 -6.88 -5.65 17.11
CA VAL A 227 -6.57 -4.47 17.91
C VAL A 227 -5.93 -3.39 17.05
N TYR A 228 -6.33 -2.13 17.22
CA TYR A 228 -5.73 -1.00 16.53
C TYR A 228 -4.24 -0.86 16.84
N GLU A 229 -3.43 -0.82 15.77
CA GLU A 229 -2.00 -0.55 15.84
C GLU A 229 -1.77 0.97 15.98
N GLU A 230 -1.11 1.38 17.05
CA GLU A 230 -0.80 2.79 17.34
C GLU A 230 0.35 3.33 16.47
N GLY A 231 0.36 4.64 16.22
CA GLY A 231 1.48 5.30 15.55
C GLY A 231 1.59 5.05 14.03
N LEU A 232 0.56 4.46 13.41
CA LEU A 232 0.56 4.19 11.98
C LEU A 232 0.51 5.47 11.15
N THR A 233 1.41 5.56 10.17
CA THR A 233 1.47 6.69 9.25
C THR A 233 1.13 6.28 7.82
N VAL A 234 0.61 7.22 7.04
CA VAL A 234 0.40 7.08 5.60
C VAL A 234 1.01 8.25 4.86
N THR A 235 1.55 8.00 3.66
CA THR A 235 1.92 9.05 2.73
C THR A 235 0.86 9.16 1.64
N VAL A 236 0.29 10.35 1.48
CA VAL A 236 -0.69 10.67 0.44
C VAL A 236 -0.12 11.69 -0.54
N THR A 237 -0.52 11.57 -1.80
CA THR A 237 -0.18 12.55 -2.85
C THR A 237 -1.38 13.47 -3.07
N VAL A 238 -1.18 14.77 -2.92
CA VAL A 238 -2.16 15.82 -3.23
C VAL A 238 -1.74 16.51 -4.52
N ASN A 239 -2.65 16.56 -5.50
CA ASN A 239 -2.42 17.20 -6.80
C ASN A 239 -3.28 18.45 -6.91
N PHE A 240 -2.64 19.61 -7.00
CA PHE A 240 -3.26 20.91 -7.26
C PHE A 240 -3.15 21.20 -8.76
N GLY A 241 -4.19 20.88 -9.52
CA GLY A 241 -4.19 21.05 -10.98
C GLY A 241 -5.10 20.02 -11.65
N ARG A 242 -5.02 19.92 -12.98
CA ARG A 242 -5.72 18.84 -13.69
C ARG A 242 -5.14 17.50 -13.25
N PRO A 243 -5.99 16.50 -12.92
CA PRO A 243 -5.49 15.19 -12.53
C PRO A 243 -4.62 14.64 -13.67
N ALA A 244 -3.42 14.16 -13.34
CA ALA A 244 -2.63 13.38 -14.28
C ALA A 244 -3.49 12.18 -14.71
N THR A 245 -3.96 12.20 -15.94
CA THR A 245 -4.63 11.06 -16.56
C THR A 245 -3.61 9.93 -16.55
N GLN A 246 -3.84 8.92 -15.71
CA GLN A 246 -3.12 7.65 -15.84
C GLN A 246 -3.56 7.05 -17.17
N GLY A 247 -2.63 7.02 -18.12
CA GLY A 247 -2.80 6.37 -19.42
C GLY A 247 -2.74 4.86 -19.30
#